data_AF-A0A9D7LV61-F1
#
_entry.id   AF-A0A9D7LV61-F1
#
_cell.length_a   1.000
_cell.length_b   1.000
_cell.length_c   1.000
_cell.angle_alpha   90.00
_cell.angle_beta   90.00
_cell.angle_gamma   90.00
#
_symmetry.space_group_name_H-M   'P 1'
#
loop_
_entity.id
_entity.type
_entity.pdbx_description
1 polymer ?
#
loop_
_entity_poly.entity_id
_entity_poly.type
_entity_poly.pdbx_seq_one_letter_code
_entity_poly.pdbx_strand_id
1 'polypeptide(L)'
;MNDSAAPVVTGETVEAVMRVELAHGDALVGTIAPILRHLLANDEHSVFSDEIIARVRGMLSDLAVQLLDAQAEAAGVPEARDHAQDLVEALVGGFVGHAGFLAHVHALALEWQLTERLQARLAVDPVLSPLLQALIASSDAPTAATAVALLAAQARFAQAQRRMQLPICELPGDLVHAALLTLRGFAAEDEVSQAAAAGAEAAIRARYDESRNRLGLMTRLVAGMGGGASAALSVTHAGAGLFLTALGLASGQDRDMAILATNEGQLARLALALRASGLKHAAIEEQFAALHPDVSLPEGFEQLGSDRAAALLALSSVYPGV
;
A
#
# COMPACT_ATOMS: atom_id res chain seq x y z
N MET A 1 -5.21 -60.88 17.44
CA MET A 1 -5.61 -60.75 16.02
C MET A 1 -7.09 -60.38 16.02
N ASN A 2 -7.56 -59.19 15.65
CA ASN A 2 -6.94 -57.96 15.18
C ASN A 2 -7.77 -56.80 15.72
N ASP A 3 -7.05 -55.78 16.19
CA ASP A 3 -7.55 -54.47 16.55
C ASP A 3 -8.20 -53.82 15.32
N SER A 4 -9.51 -53.58 15.37
CA SER A 4 -10.21 -52.85 14.32
C SER A 4 -10.10 -51.37 14.63
N ALA A 5 -8.91 -50.81 14.41
CA ALA A 5 -8.71 -49.37 14.39
C ALA A 5 -9.58 -48.80 13.26
N ALA A 6 -10.66 -48.10 13.66
CA ALA A 6 -11.40 -47.24 12.75
C ALA A 6 -10.41 -46.27 12.07
N PRO A 7 -10.55 -46.00 10.78
CA PRO A 7 -9.70 -45.01 10.13
C PRO A 7 -9.96 -43.68 10.82
N VAL A 8 -8.91 -43.09 11.41
CA VAL A 8 -8.93 -41.69 11.79
C VAL A 8 -9.19 -40.93 10.50
N VAL A 9 -10.39 -40.38 10.35
CA VAL A 9 -10.69 -39.39 9.32
C VAL A 9 -9.78 -38.22 9.65
N THR A 10 -8.62 -38.15 9.00
CA THR A 10 -7.78 -36.96 9.02
C THR A 10 -8.53 -35.90 8.23
N GLY A 11 -9.47 -35.21 8.88
CA GLY A 11 -9.93 -33.92 8.40
C GLY A 11 -8.69 -33.07 8.15
N GLU A 12 -8.60 -32.44 6.98
CA GLU A 12 -7.52 -31.51 6.69
C GLU A 12 -7.40 -30.52 7.85
N THR A 13 -6.20 -30.45 8.45
CA THR A 13 -5.99 -29.49 9.53
C THR A 13 -6.16 -28.09 8.96
N VAL A 14 -6.72 -27.16 9.73
CA VAL A 14 -6.89 -25.76 9.28
C VAL A 14 -5.58 -25.18 8.75
N GLU A 15 -4.45 -25.59 9.33
CA GLU A 15 -3.12 -25.20 8.84
C GLU A 15 -2.82 -25.66 7.41
N ALA A 16 -3.24 -26.87 7.02
CA ALA A 16 -3.09 -27.37 5.67
C ALA A 16 -3.93 -26.56 4.69
N VAL A 17 -5.19 -26.26 5.04
CA VAL A 17 -6.08 -25.41 4.25
C VAL A 17 -5.47 -24.03 4.05
N MET A 18 -5.05 -23.38 5.15
CA MET A 18 -4.43 -22.04 5.09
C MET A 18 -3.16 -22.02 4.24
N ARG A 19 -2.35 -23.08 4.27
CA ARG A 19 -1.14 -23.17 3.44
C ARG A 19 -1.48 -23.25 1.94
N VAL A 20 -2.50 -24.03 1.58
CA VAL A 20 -2.93 -24.17 0.18
C VAL A 20 -3.49 -22.84 -0.33
N GLU A 21 -4.37 -22.21 0.45
CA GLU A 21 -4.96 -20.91 0.09
C GLU A 21 -3.90 -19.80 0.02
N LEU A 22 -2.93 -19.78 0.94
CA LEU A 22 -1.81 -18.84 0.90
C LEU A 22 -0.95 -19.05 -0.36
N ALA A 23 -0.61 -20.30 -0.70
CA ALA A 23 0.15 -20.60 -1.91
C ALA A 23 -0.60 -20.22 -3.19
N HIS A 24 -1.94 -20.37 -3.21
CA HIS A 24 -2.77 -19.89 -4.30
C HIS A 24 -2.74 -18.35 -4.41
N GLY A 25 -2.89 -17.66 -3.28
CA GLY A 25 -2.76 -16.21 -3.20
C GLY A 25 -1.40 -15.71 -3.70
N ASP A 26 -0.32 -16.40 -3.35
CA ASP A 26 1.06 -16.08 -3.76
C ASP A 26 1.24 -16.19 -5.28
N ALA A 27 0.70 -17.25 -5.88
CA ALA A 27 0.71 -17.41 -7.32
C ALA A 27 -0.02 -16.26 -8.03
N LEU A 28 -1.17 -15.83 -7.51
CA LEU A 28 -1.91 -14.68 -8.03
C LEU A 28 -1.10 -13.38 -7.91
N VAL A 29 -0.49 -13.13 -6.75
CA VAL A 29 0.36 -11.95 -6.52
C VAL A 29 1.50 -11.87 -7.55
N GLY A 30 2.14 -13.00 -7.87
CA GLY A 30 3.20 -13.05 -8.88
C GLY A 30 2.75 -12.65 -10.29
N THR A 31 1.45 -12.72 -10.60
CA THR A 31 0.91 -12.34 -11.92
C THR A 31 0.53 -10.86 -12.03
N ILE A 32 0.40 -10.14 -10.91
CA ILE A 32 -0.12 -8.76 -10.88
C ILE A 32 0.75 -7.81 -11.70
N ALA A 33 2.06 -7.75 -11.44
CA ALA A 33 2.93 -6.80 -12.13
C ALA A 33 3.01 -7.04 -13.66
N PRO A 34 3.15 -8.29 -14.16
CA PRO A 34 3.05 -8.57 -15.60
C PRO A 34 1.70 -8.16 -16.21
N ILE A 35 0.59 -8.42 -15.53
CA ILE A 35 -0.76 -8.05 -16.01
C ILE A 35 -0.89 -6.52 -16.06
N LEU A 36 -0.55 -5.82 -14.98
CA LEU A 36 -0.60 -4.36 -14.93
C LEU A 36 0.28 -3.74 -16.03
N ARG A 37 1.49 -4.25 -16.22
CA ARG A 37 2.36 -3.79 -17.31
C ARG A 37 1.71 -3.98 -18.68
N HIS A 38 1.11 -5.14 -18.93
CA HIS A 38 0.43 -5.40 -20.19
C HIS A 38 -0.76 -4.46 -20.41
N LEU A 39 -1.58 -4.23 -19.38
CA LEU A 39 -2.76 -3.36 -19.46
C LEU A 39 -2.39 -1.87 -19.60
N LEU A 40 -1.30 -1.43 -18.96
CA LEU A 40 -0.82 -0.05 -19.08
C LEU A 40 -0.15 0.24 -20.42
N ALA A 41 0.44 -0.78 -21.06
CA ALA A 41 1.11 -0.63 -22.35
C ALA A 41 0.16 -0.74 -23.58
N ASN A 42 -1.00 -1.38 -23.43
CA ASN A 42 -1.90 -1.67 -24.55
C ASN A 42 -3.24 -0.93 -24.39
N ASP A 43 -3.24 0.35 -24.77
CA ASP A 43 -4.37 1.28 -24.58
C ASP A 43 -5.63 0.98 -25.41
N GLU A 44 -5.49 0.37 -26.58
CA GLU A 44 -6.53 0.47 -27.61
C GLU A 44 -7.78 -0.40 -27.39
N HIS A 45 -7.84 -1.25 -26.36
CA HIS A 45 -8.89 -2.28 -26.27
C HIS A 45 -9.75 -2.27 -25.00
N SER A 46 -9.50 -1.39 -24.04
CA SER A 46 -10.34 -1.33 -22.84
C SER A 46 -11.44 -0.27 -22.99
N VAL A 47 -12.49 -0.62 -23.72
CA VAL A 47 -13.75 0.16 -23.78
C VAL A 47 -14.37 0.36 -22.37
N PHE A 48 -13.86 -0.36 -21.36
CA PHE A 48 -14.18 -0.25 -19.95
C PHE A 48 -12.90 -0.34 -19.10
N SER A 49 -12.09 0.73 -19.06
CA SER A 49 -10.95 0.78 -18.14
C SER A 49 -11.45 0.58 -16.71
N ASP A 50 -10.95 -0.46 -16.05
CA ASP A 50 -11.08 -0.64 -14.61
C ASP A 50 -10.58 0.64 -13.90
N GLU A 51 -11.29 1.06 -12.86
CA GLU A 51 -10.97 2.25 -12.07
C GLU A 51 -9.53 2.21 -11.55
N ILE A 52 -9.06 1.02 -11.15
CA ILE A 52 -7.69 0.84 -10.65
C ILE A 52 -6.66 1.15 -11.74
N ILE A 53 -6.89 0.69 -12.97
CA ILE A 53 -5.96 0.95 -14.09
C ILE A 53 -5.93 2.44 -14.44
N ALA A 54 -7.10 3.08 -14.50
CA ALA A 54 -7.18 4.52 -14.76
C ALA A 54 -6.42 5.33 -13.69
N ARG A 55 -6.59 4.95 -12.42
CA ARG A 55 -5.91 5.58 -11.29
C ARG A 55 -4.40 5.37 -11.31
N VAL A 56 -3.94 4.14 -11.54
CA VAL A 56 -2.50 3.83 -11.65
C VAL A 56 -1.86 4.66 -12.77
N ARG A 57 -2.50 4.74 -13.93
CA ARG A 57 -2.03 5.57 -15.05
C ARG A 57 -1.96 7.05 -14.69
N GLY A 58 -3.05 7.61 -14.16
CA GLY A 58 -3.09 9.01 -13.75
C GLY A 58 -1.98 9.34 -12.74
N MET A 59 -1.75 8.44 -11.78
CA MET A 59 -0.71 8.59 -10.75
C MET A 59 0.70 8.60 -11.36
N LEU A 60 0.98 7.69 -12.29
CA LEU A 60 2.29 7.64 -12.97
C LEU A 60 2.51 8.87 -13.86
N SER A 61 1.48 9.32 -14.57
CA SER A 61 1.55 10.54 -15.39
C SER A 61 1.77 11.79 -14.54
N ASP A 62 1.08 11.92 -13.42
CA ASP A 62 1.25 13.04 -12.48
C ASP A 62 2.67 13.05 -11.86
N LEU A 63 3.22 11.88 -11.54
CA LEU A 63 4.61 11.76 -11.09
C LEU A 63 5.61 12.19 -12.17
N ALA A 64 5.41 11.76 -13.42
CA ALA A 64 6.25 12.18 -14.55
C ALA A 64 6.24 13.70 -14.72
N VAL A 65 5.06 14.32 -14.70
CA VAL A 65 4.90 15.79 -14.80
C VAL A 65 5.62 16.51 -13.66
N GLN A 66 5.52 16.04 -12.41
CA GLN A 66 6.24 16.65 -11.28
C GLN A 66 7.77 16.62 -11.45
N LEU A 67 8.31 15.55 -12.04
CA LEU A 67 9.75 15.43 -12.30
C LEU A 67 10.21 16.35 -13.44
N LEU A 68 9.41 16.46 -14.50
CA LEU A 68 9.68 17.37 -15.60
C LEU A 68 9.55 18.85 -15.17
N ASP A 69 8.59 19.17 -14.31
CA ASP A 69 8.47 20.50 -13.70
C ASP A 69 9.72 20.87 -12.89
N ALA A 70 10.24 19.93 -12.10
CA ALA A 70 11.48 20.14 -11.34
C ALA A 70 12.69 20.32 -12.26
N GLN A 71 12.74 19.60 -13.39
CA GLN A 71 13.78 19.76 -14.41
C GLN A 71 13.70 21.12 -15.11
N ALA A 72 12.49 21.57 -15.47
CA ALA A 72 12.26 22.87 -16.09
C ALA A 72 12.63 24.02 -15.13
N GLU A 73 12.30 23.88 -13.84
CA GLU A 73 12.71 24.84 -12.80
C GLU A 73 14.24 24.91 -12.67
N ALA A 74 14.93 23.76 -12.66
CA ALA A 74 16.39 23.69 -12.61
C ALA A 74 17.07 24.25 -13.87
N ALA A 75 16.42 24.14 -15.04
CA ALA A 75 16.87 24.75 -16.29
C ALA A 75 16.64 26.26 -16.35
N GLY A 76 15.95 26.85 -15.37
CA GLY A 76 15.58 28.27 -15.37
C GLY A 76 14.41 28.62 -16.29
N VAL A 77 13.59 27.63 -16.65
CA VAL A 77 12.41 27.80 -17.53
C VAL A 77 11.12 27.33 -16.84
N PRO A 78 10.77 27.88 -15.66
CA PRO A 78 9.65 27.39 -14.83
C PRO A 78 8.26 27.57 -15.44
N GLU A 79 8.15 28.35 -16.52
CA GLU A 79 6.91 28.60 -17.27
C GLU A 79 6.61 27.48 -18.30
N ALA A 80 7.58 26.62 -18.62
CA ALA A 80 7.42 25.49 -19.54
C ALA A 80 6.76 24.27 -18.88
N ARG A 81 5.60 24.46 -18.24
CA ARG A 81 4.86 23.39 -17.54
C ARG A 81 4.00 22.52 -18.47
N ASP A 82 3.77 22.98 -19.69
CA ASP A 82 3.16 22.19 -20.74
C ASP A 82 4.23 21.31 -21.39
N HIS A 83 4.43 20.13 -20.78
CA HIS A 83 5.35 19.12 -21.30
C HIS A 83 4.72 18.39 -22.48
N ALA A 84 5.53 18.09 -23.50
CA ALA A 84 5.08 17.28 -24.62
C ALA A 84 4.59 15.91 -24.13
N GLN A 85 3.43 15.46 -24.63
CA GLN A 85 2.82 14.20 -24.22
C GLN A 85 3.78 13.01 -24.37
N ASP A 86 4.53 12.97 -25.47
CA ASP A 86 5.55 11.94 -25.74
C ASP A 86 6.62 11.84 -24.64
N LEU A 87 7.00 12.97 -24.02
CA LEU A 87 7.99 12.99 -22.92
C LEU A 87 7.39 12.42 -21.63
N VAL A 88 6.14 12.77 -21.34
CA VAL A 88 5.40 12.22 -20.19
C VAL A 88 5.23 10.72 -20.36
N GLU A 89 4.78 10.26 -21.53
CA GLU A 89 4.61 8.85 -21.85
C GLU A 89 5.92 8.06 -21.78
N ALA A 90 7.03 8.65 -22.24
CA ALA A 90 8.34 8.03 -22.16
C ALA A 90 8.78 7.79 -20.70
N LEU A 91 8.64 8.80 -19.83
CA LEU A 91 8.91 8.65 -18.39
C LEU A 91 7.99 7.62 -17.72
N VAL A 92 6.70 7.66 -18.03
CA VAL A 92 5.73 6.66 -17.56
C VAL A 92 6.13 5.26 -17.98
N GLY A 93 6.58 5.08 -19.23
CA GLY A 93 7.12 3.81 -19.72
C GLY A 93 8.31 3.31 -18.88
N GLY A 94 9.19 4.21 -18.45
CA GLY A 94 10.27 3.92 -17.51
C GLY A 94 9.75 3.39 -16.15
N PHE A 95 8.74 4.03 -15.56
CA PHE A 95 8.14 3.59 -14.30
C PHE A 95 7.42 2.23 -14.44
N VAL A 96 6.68 2.03 -15.52
CA VAL A 96 5.98 0.76 -15.83
C VAL A 96 6.97 -0.40 -16.01
N GLY A 97 8.19 -0.10 -16.47
CA GLY A 97 9.29 -1.05 -16.54
C GLY A 97 9.77 -1.54 -15.16
N HIS A 98 9.54 -0.77 -14.09
CA HIS A 98 10.04 -1.04 -12.75
C HIS A 98 8.97 -1.71 -11.87
N ALA A 99 9.20 -2.96 -11.45
CA ALA A 99 8.22 -3.75 -10.71
C ALA A 99 7.78 -3.08 -9.39
N GLY A 100 8.72 -2.51 -8.64
CA GLY A 100 8.41 -1.81 -7.37
C GLY A 100 7.50 -0.59 -7.54
N PHE A 101 7.56 0.10 -8.69
CA PHE A 101 6.65 1.22 -8.95
C PHE A 101 5.24 0.71 -9.18
N LEU A 102 5.08 -0.29 -10.05
CA LEU A 102 3.77 -0.89 -10.33
C LEU A 102 3.15 -1.45 -9.05
N ALA A 103 3.95 -2.12 -8.22
CA ALA A 103 3.54 -2.62 -6.93
C ALA A 103 3.00 -1.50 -6.04
N HIS A 104 3.83 -0.52 -5.70
CA HIS A 104 3.47 0.55 -4.77
C HIS A 104 2.27 1.37 -5.26
N VAL A 105 2.25 1.75 -6.54
CA VAL A 105 1.16 2.55 -7.11
C VAL A 105 -0.15 1.75 -7.13
N HIS A 106 -0.09 0.44 -7.42
CA HIS A 106 -1.26 -0.43 -7.28
C HIS A 106 -1.72 -0.54 -5.82
N ALA A 107 -0.80 -0.68 -4.88
CA ALA A 107 -1.12 -0.72 -3.46
C ALA A 107 -1.80 0.60 -3.00
N LEU A 108 -1.32 1.76 -3.40
CA LEU A 108 -1.98 3.04 -3.11
C LEU A 108 -3.39 3.12 -3.71
N ALA A 109 -3.59 2.61 -4.93
CA ALA A 109 -4.90 2.54 -5.55
C ALA A 109 -5.88 1.67 -4.73
N LEU A 110 -5.42 0.50 -4.27
CA LEU A 110 -6.20 -0.40 -3.41
C LEU A 110 -6.47 0.21 -2.02
N GLU A 111 -5.51 0.92 -1.43
CA GLU A 111 -5.71 1.64 -0.17
C GLU A 111 -6.83 2.69 -0.29
N TRP A 112 -6.85 3.43 -1.40
CA TRP A 112 -7.90 4.42 -1.64
C TRP A 112 -9.26 3.77 -1.88
N GLN A 113 -9.33 2.71 -2.69
CA GLN A 113 -10.56 1.94 -2.90
C GLN A 113 -11.11 1.38 -1.58
N LEU A 114 -10.24 0.85 -0.72
CA LEU A 114 -10.63 0.40 0.62
C LEU A 114 -11.18 1.56 1.46
N THR A 115 -10.52 2.73 1.41
CA THR A 115 -10.95 3.94 2.11
C THR A 115 -12.36 4.36 1.68
N GLU A 116 -12.64 4.40 0.37
CA GLU A 116 -13.96 4.74 -0.16
C GLU A 116 -15.02 3.72 0.23
N ARG A 117 -14.68 2.42 0.17
CA ARG A 117 -15.59 1.35 0.59
C ARG A 117 -15.95 1.45 2.07
N LEU A 118 -14.99 1.72 2.94
CA LEU A 118 -15.22 1.91 4.38
C LEU A 118 -16.07 3.17 4.66
N GLN A 119 -15.82 4.26 3.93
CA GLN A 119 -16.64 5.46 4.03
C GLN A 119 -18.08 5.19 3.60
N ALA A 120 -18.29 4.53 2.47
CA ALA A 120 -19.61 4.26 1.93
C ALA A 120 -20.43 3.27 2.78
N ARG A 121 -19.79 2.20 3.29
CA ARG A 121 -20.48 1.13 4.02
C ARG A 121 -20.57 1.36 5.52
N LEU A 122 -19.55 1.95 6.12
CA LEU A 122 -19.38 2.02 7.58
C LEU A 122 -19.28 3.47 8.09
N ALA A 123 -19.43 4.47 7.21
CA ALA A 123 -19.29 5.89 7.55
C ALA A 123 -17.96 6.25 8.24
N VAL A 124 -16.90 5.49 7.95
CA VAL A 124 -15.55 5.80 8.44
C VAL A 124 -15.04 7.01 7.66
N ASP A 125 -14.71 8.10 8.37
CA ASP A 125 -14.19 9.30 7.73
C ASP A 125 -12.81 8.99 7.08
N PRO A 126 -12.60 9.35 5.80
CA PRO A 126 -11.39 9.02 5.05
C PRO A 126 -10.13 9.77 5.54
N VAL A 127 -10.32 10.83 6.34
CA VAL A 127 -9.28 11.73 6.81
C VAL A 127 -9.12 11.68 8.33
N LEU A 128 -10.22 11.68 9.08
CA LEU A 128 -10.24 11.82 10.53
C LEU A 128 -10.95 10.64 11.21
N SER A 129 -10.27 9.49 11.24
CA SER A 129 -10.77 8.30 11.93
C SER A 129 -10.90 8.50 13.46
N PRO A 130 -11.76 7.72 14.15
CA PRO A 130 -11.90 7.80 15.61
C PRO A 130 -10.57 7.68 16.37
N LEU A 131 -9.68 6.78 15.93
CA LEU A 131 -8.34 6.65 16.53
C LEU A 131 -7.52 7.92 16.34
N LEU A 132 -7.54 8.52 15.15
CA LEU A 132 -6.79 9.74 14.91
C LEU A 132 -7.32 10.91 15.75
N GLN A 133 -8.65 10.99 15.95
CA GLN A 133 -9.27 11.96 16.87
C GLN A 133 -8.74 11.78 18.30
N ALA A 134 -8.69 10.54 18.78
CA ALA A 134 -8.17 10.23 20.11
C ALA A 134 -6.67 10.58 20.24
N LEU A 135 -5.86 10.29 19.22
CA LEU A 135 -4.43 10.62 19.20
C LEU A 135 -4.18 12.13 19.18
N ILE A 136 -4.99 12.90 18.46
CA ILE A 136 -4.94 14.38 18.47
C ILE A 136 -5.28 14.93 19.86
N ALA A 137 -6.24 14.31 20.54
CA ALA A 137 -6.66 14.68 21.89
C ALA A 137 -5.72 14.13 22.99
N SER A 138 -4.63 13.45 22.64
CA SER A 138 -3.68 12.88 23.59
C SER A 138 -3.07 13.96 24.49
N SER A 139 -2.88 13.64 25.77
CA SER A 139 -2.13 14.48 26.70
C SER A 139 -0.61 14.45 26.46
N ASP A 140 -0.12 13.48 25.68
CA ASP A 140 1.27 13.43 25.24
C ASP A 140 1.48 14.35 24.03
N ALA A 141 2.14 15.50 24.26
CA ALA A 141 2.29 16.54 23.25
C ALA A 141 3.02 16.08 21.96
N PRO A 142 4.10 15.26 22.02
CA PRO A 142 4.70 14.66 20.82
C PRO A 142 3.73 13.80 20.01
N THR A 143 2.92 12.94 20.66
CA THR A 143 1.91 12.13 19.99
C THR A 143 0.84 13.01 19.32
N ALA A 144 0.30 13.98 20.06
CA ALA A 144 -0.71 14.90 19.53
C ALA A 144 -0.18 15.70 18.32
N ALA A 145 1.05 16.21 18.40
CA ALA A 145 1.68 16.94 17.30
C ALA A 145 1.87 16.06 16.04
N THR A 146 2.30 14.81 16.23
CA THR A 146 2.45 13.84 15.13
C THR A 146 1.09 13.48 14.52
N ALA A 147 0.05 13.35 15.34
CA ALA A 147 -1.32 13.08 14.90
C ALA A 147 -1.92 14.24 14.09
N VAL A 148 -1.68 15.49 14.50
CA VAL A 148 -2.09 16.68 13.73
C VAL A 148 -1.34 16.77 12.40
N ALA A 149 -0.03 16.46 12.39
CA ALA A 149 0.73 16.40 11.15
C ALA A 149 0.20 15.31 10.21
N LEU A 150 -0.15 14.13 10.76
CA LEU A 150 -0.76 13.05 10.00
C LEU A 150 -2.12 13.47 9.41
N LEU A 151 -2.98 14.14 10.18
CA LEU A 151 -4.27 14.63 9.70
C LEU A 151 -4.12 15.48 8.43
N ALA A 152 -3.16 16.42 8.45
CA ALA A 152 -2.87 17.28 7.30
C ALA A 152 -2.32 16.49 6.11
N ALA A 153 -1.46 15.48 6.35
CA ALA A 153 -0.92 14.62 5.31
C ALA A 153 -2.00 13.72 4.68
N GLN A 154 -2.85 13.12 5.51
CA GLN A 154 -3.97 12.28 5.08
C GLN A 154 -5.00 13.08 4.26
N ALA A 155 -5.29 14.33 4.64
CA ALA A 155 -6.17 15.21 3.87
C ALA A 155 -5.60 15.51 2.47
N ARG A 156 -4.29 15.78 2.37
CA ARG A 156 -3.61 15.97 1.07
C ARG A 156 -3.62 14.70 0.23
N PHE A 157 -3.37 13.55 0.85
CA PHE A 157 -3.45 12.25 0.18
C PHE A 157 -4.86 11.99 -0.38
N ALA A 158 -5.91 12.15 0.43
CA ALA A 158 -7.29 11.98 -0.04
C ALA A 158 -7.64 12.91 -1.21
N GLN A 159 -7.16 14.16 -1.18
CA GLN A 159 -7.37 15.11 -2.27
C GLN A 159 -6.54 14.79 -3.52
N ALA A 160 -5.34 14.23 -3.37
CA ALA A 160 -4.53 13.74 -4.48
C ALA A 160 -5.18 12.51 -5.13
N GLN A 161 -5.64 11.55 -4.32
CA GLN A 161 -6.29 10.34 -4.82
C GLN A 161 -7.58 10.64 -5.59
N ARG A 162 -8.42 11.58 -5.14
CA ARG A 162 -9.60 12.03 -5.92
C ARG A 162 -9.25 12.61 -7.30
N ARG A 163 -8.02 13.07 -7.48
CA ARG A 163 -7.49 13.61 -8.74
C ARG A 163 -6.58 12.61 -9.47
N MET A 164 -6.49 11.37 -8.99
CA MET A 164 -5.57 10.34 -9.48
C MET A 164 -4.10 10.82 -9.52
N GLN A 165 -3.69 11.59 -8.52
CA GLN A 165 -2.34 12.17 -8.44
C GLN A 165 -1.46 11.39 -7.46
N LEU A 166 -0.15 11.35 -7.73
CA LEU A 166 0.86 10.73 -6.88
C LEU A 166 1.94 11.75 -6.54
N PRO A 167 1.77 12.52 -5.45
CA PRO A 167 2.81 13.40 -4.95
C PRO A 167 4.09 12.60 -4.66
N ILE A 168 5.26 13.14 -5.03
CA ILE A 168 6.57 12.48 -4.78
C ILE A 168 6.75 12.09 -3.29
N CYS A 169 6.15 12.83 -2.36
CA CYS A 169 6.26 12.52 -0.93
C CYS A 169 5.52 11.24 -0.50
N GLU A 170 4.63 10.69 -1.32
CA GLU A 170 3.97 9.40 -1.08
C GLU A 170 4.81 8.21 -1.57
N LEU A 171 5.96 8.45 -2.21
CA LEU A 171 6.93 7.41 -2.56
C LEU A 171 7.84 7.08 -1.36
N PRO A 172 8.11 5.79 -1.11
CA PRO A 172 9.25 5.30 -0.33
C PRO A 172 10.59 5.82 -0.88
N GLY A 173 11.61 5.92 -0.02
CA GLY A 173 12.89 6.55 -0.38
C GLY A 173 13.62 5.88 -1.55
N ASP A 174 13.55 4.56 -1.65
CA ASP A 174 14.09 3.77 -2.76
C ASP A 174 13.34 4.03 -4.08
N LEU A 175 12.01 4.17 -4.04
CA LEU A 175 11.22 4.54 -5.22
C LEU A 175 11.43 6.00 -5.63
N VAL A 176 11.67 6.93 -4.70
CA VAL A 176 12.15 8.28 -5.05
C VAL A 176 13.48 8.20 -5.77
N HIS A 177 14.44 7.42 -5.27
CA HIS A 177 15.72 7.23 -5.94
C HIS A 177 15.55 6.67 -7.35
N ALA A 178 14.71 5.64 -7.53
CA ALA A 178 14.41 5.08 -8.85
C ALA A 178 13.73 6.10 -9.80
N ALA A 179 12.85 6.96 -9.29
CA ALA A 179 12.23 8.04 -10.07
C ALA A 179 13.29 9.00 -10.62
N LEU A 180 14.23 9.40 -9.77
CA LEU A 180 15.32 10.32 -10.11
C LEU A 180 16.30 9.71 -11.11
N LEU A 181 16.61 8.41 -10.97
CA LEU A 181 17.43 7.69 -11.96
C LEU A 181 16.72 7.60 -13.31
N THR A 182 15.41 7.39 -13.31
CA THR A 182 14.60 7.36 -14.53
C THR A 182 14.66 8.73 -15.21
N LEU A 183 14.40 9.84 -14.48
CA LEU A 183 14.52 11.20 -15.00
C LEU A 183 15.88 11.46 -15.66
N ARG A 184 16.97 11.06 -14.99
CA ARG A 184 18.33 11.20 -15.54
C ARG A 184 18.57 10.40 -16.81
N GLY A 185 18.00 9.19 -16.90
CA GLY A 185 18.10 8.36 -18.09
C GLY A 185 17.39 8.96 -19.31
N PHE A 186 16.40 9.82 -19.10
CA PHE A 186 15.66 10.52 -20.16
C PHE A 186 16.23 11.89 -20.53
N ALA A 187 17.10 12.46 -19.70
CA ALA A 187 17.75 13.72 -20.03
C ALA A 187 18.63 13.56 -21.28
N ALA A 188 18.53 14.52 -22.22
CA ALA A 188 19.37 14.52 -23.40
C ALA A 188 20.87 14.56 -23.01
N GLU A 189 21.74 14.01 -23.86
CA GLU A 189 23.18 13.87 -23.57
C GLU A 189 23.94 15.22 -23.56
N ASP A 190 23.28 16.34 -23.86
CA ASP A 190 23.88 17.65 -23.80
C ASP A 190 24.09 18.12 -22.34
N GLU A 191 25.15 18.91 -22.13
CA GLU A 191 25.56 19.37 -20.80
C GLU A 191 24.46 20.18 -20.07
N VAL A 192 23.62 20.90 -20.82
CA VAL A 192 22.56 21.74 -20.24
C VAL A 192 21.44 20.87 -19.69
N SER A 193 20.98 19.89 -20.47
CA SER A 193 19.93 18.95 -20.07
C SER A 193 20.37 18.06 -18.90
N GLN A 194 21.63 17.61 -18.90
CA GLN A 194 22.21 16.85 -17.79
C GLN A 194 22.34 17.69 -16.52
N ALA A 195 22.78 18.95 -16.63
CA ALA A 195 22.85 19.88 -15.50
C ALA A 195 21.46 20.17 -14.92
N ALA A 196 20.45 20.34 -15.77
CA ALA A 196 19.06 20.53 -15.33
C ALA A 196 18.52 19.30 -14.59
N ALA A 197 18.75 18.09 -15.10
CA ALA A 197 18.35 16.86 -14.43
C ALA A 197 19.03 16.67 -13.07
N ALA A 198 20.34 16.96 -12.98
CA ALA A 198 21.08 16.94 -11.72
C ALA A 198 20.59 18.01 -10.73
N GLY A 199 20.23 19.19 -11.21
CA GLY A 199 19.64 20.27 -10.41
C GLY A 199 18.27 19.87 -9.83
N ALA A 200 17.41 19.26 -10.64
CA ALA A 200 16.13 18.73 -10.20
C ALA A 200 16.29 17.63 -9.14
N GLU A 201 17.22 16.69 -9.37
CA GLU A 201 17.56 15.64 -8.41
C GLU A 201 17.99 16.21 -7.06
N ALA A 202 18.87 17.21 -7.07
CA ALA A 202 19.33 17.87 -5.85
C ALA A 202 18.18 18.59 -5.12
N ALA A 203 17.33 19.32 -5.85
CA ALA A 203 16.20 20.05 -5.29
C ALA A 203 15.15 19.11 -4.67
N ILE A 204 14.82 18.01 -5.34
CA ILE A 204 13.88 17.01 -4.84
C ILE A 204 14.44 16.36 -3.57
N ARG A 205 15.70 15.93 -3.58
CA ARG A 205 16.35 15.34 -2.39
C ARG A 205 16.41 16.28 -1.21
N ALA A 206 16.68 17.56 -1.44
CA ALA A 206 16.73 18.56 -0.38
C ALA A 206 15.36 18.78 0.30
N ARG A 207 14.26 18.53 -0.42
CA ARG A 207 12.88 18.72 0.07
C ARG A 207 12.24 17.44 0.59
N TYR A 208 12.75 16.28 0.16
CA TYR A 208 12.20 14.98 0.55
C TYR A 208 12.61 14.62 1.99
N ASP A 209 11.61 14.35 2.82
CA ASP A 209 11.79 13.87 4.18
C ASP A 209 10.76 12.78 4.45
N GLU A 210 11.21 11.53 4.33
CA GLU A 210 10.38 10.33 4.53
C GLU A 210 9.77 10.28 5.93
N SER A 211 10.48 10.76 6.95
CA SER A 211 9.97 10.76 8.32
C SER A 211 8.75 11.67 8.49
N ARG A 212 8.62 12.69 7.64
CA ARG A 212 7.55 13.69 7.68
C ARG A 212 6.45 13.44 6.65
N ASN A 213 6.61 12.45 5.78
CA ASN A 213 5.53 12.06 4.87
C ASN A 213 4.44 11.28 5.63
N ARG A 214 3.32 11.02 4.94
CA ARG A 214 2.16 10.35 5.51
C ARG A 214 2.49 8.97 6.07
N LEU A 215 3.25 8.16 5.32
CA LEU A 215 3.62 6.78 5.68
C LEU A 215 4.55 6.74 6.89
N GLY A 216 5.56 7.62 6.94
CA GLY A 216 6.47 7.78 8.07
C GLY A 216 5.77 8.32 9.32
N LEU A 217 4.78 9.22 9.16
CA LEU A 217 3.92 9.69 10.25
C LEU A 217 3.06 8.55 10.82
N MET A 218 2.40 7.75 9.96
CA MET A 218 1.61 6.58 10.38
C MET A 218 2.48 5.56 11.12
N THR A 219 3.65 5.24 10.57
CA THR A 219 4.60 4.28 11.16
C THR A 219 5.03 4.71 12.55
N ARG A 220 5.41 5.99 12.71
CA ARG A 220 5.81 6.54 14.02
C ARG A 220 4.68 6.56 15.03
N LEU A 221 3.46 6.91 14.62
CA LEU A 221 2.31 6.88 15.53
C LEU A 221 2.03 5.46 16.00
N VAL A 222 1.92 4.50 15.08
CA VAL A 222 1.63 3.11 15.43
C VAL A 222 2.73 2.53 16.32
N ALA A 223 4.01 2.73 15.97
CA ALA A 223 5.13 2.28 16.80
C ALA A 223 5.15 2.97 18.18
N GLY A 224 4.77 4.25 18.24
CA GLY A 224 4.71 5.04 19.47
C GLY A 224 3.55 4.68 20.41
N MET A 225 2.53 3.95 19.94
CA MET A 225 1.36 3.56 20.76
C MET A 225 1.70 2.49 21.83
N GLY A 226 2.84 1.82 21.74
CA GLY A 226 3.24 0.77 22.67
C GLY A 226 2.17 -0.31 22.82
N GLY A 227 1.76 -0.64 24.05
CA GLY A 227 0.70 -1.62 24.32
C GLY A 227 -0.68 -1.25 23.73
N GLY A 228 -0.89 0.02 23.36
CA GLY A 228 -2.11 0.49 22.70
C GLY A 228 -2.18 0.21 21.20
N ALA A 229 -1.09 -0.26 20.56
CA ALA A 229 -1.03 -0.48 19.11
C ALA A 229 -2.12 -1.42 18.57
N SER A 230 -2.64 -2.32 19.43
CA SER A 230 -3.78 -3.19 19.08
C SER A 230 -5.04 -2.43 18.68
N ALA A 231 -5.24 -1.20 19.18
CA ALA A 231 -6.36 -0.35 18.78
C ALA A 231 -6.29 0.05 17.31
N ALA A 232 -5.08 0.11 16.73
CA ALA A 232 -4.90 0.39 15.31
C ALA A 232 -5.28 -0.83 14.43
N LEU A 233 -5.40 -2.03 14.98
CA LEU A 233 -5.82 -3.23 14.25
C LEU A 233 -7.35 -3.37 14.13
N SER A 234 -8.11 -2.35 14.55
CA SER A 234 -9.54 -2.22 14.25
C SER A 234 -9.73 -1.26 13.08
N VAL A 235 -10.17 -1.76 11.92
CA VAL A 235 -10.28 -0.94 10.70
C VAL A 235 -11.32 0.18 10.84
N THR A 236 -12.40 -0.05 11.58
CA THR A 236 -13.46 0.94 11.82
C THR A 236 -13.02 2.02 12.81
N HIS A 237 -12.11 1.69 13.72
CA HIS A 237 -11.55 2.66 14.67
C HIS A 237 -10.37 3.43 14.07
N ALA A 238 -9.45 2.72 13.40
CA ALA A 238 -8.20 3.27 12.88
C ALA A 238 -8.35 3.97 11.53
N GLY A 239 -9.32 3.56 10.72
CA GLY A 239 -9.37 3.89 9.29
C GLY A 239 -8.31 3.11 8.51
N ALA A 240 -8.44 3.08 7.17
CA ALA A 240 -7.62 2.23 6.30
C ALA A 240 -6.11 2.45 6.51
N GLY A 241 -5.63 3.68 6.43
CA GLY A 241 -4.19 3.95 6.43
C GLY A 241 -3.45 3.52 7.71
N LEU A 242 -4.01 3.82 8.89
CA LEU A 242 -3.45 3.41 10.18
C LEU A 242 -3.62 1.90 10.40
N PHE A 243 -4.76 1.33 10.01
CA PHE A 243 -4.99 -0.12 10.09
C PHE A 243 -3.97 -0.91 9.28
N LEU A 244 -3.76 -0.54 8.01
CA LEU A 244 -2.84 -1.20 7.10
C LEU A 244 -1.39 -1.09 7.59
N THR A 245 -1.02 0.08 8.12
CA THR A 245 0.30 0.30 8.72
C THR A 245 0.50 -0.58 9.96
N ALA A 246 -0.50 -0.66 10.84
CA ALA A 246 -0.45 -1.51 12.02
C ALA A 246 -0.44 -3.00 11.67
N LEU A 247 -1.22 -3.42 10.69
CA LEU A 247 -1.25 -4.79 10.21
C LEU A 247 0.11 -5.22 9.66
N GLY A 248 0.73 -4.39 8.81
CA GLY A 248 2.07 -4.67 8.29
C GLY A 248 3.11 -4.80 9.40
N LEU A 249 3.21 -3.79 10.27
CA LEU A 249 4.15 -3.79 11.39
C LEU A 249 3.96 -4.98 12.35
N ALA A 250 2.71 -5.27 12.72
CA ALA A 250 2.42 -6.30 13.72
C ALA A 250 2.47 -7.73 13.16
N SER A 251 2.24 -7.92 11.86
CA SER A 251 2.36 -9.23 11.20
C SER A 251 3.75 -9.49 10.61
N GLY A 252 4.65 -8.50 10.61
CA GLY A 252 5.97 -8.59 10.00
C GLY A 252 5.92 -8.63 8.46
N GLN A 253 4.90 -8.01 7.87
CA GLN A 253 4.72 -7.89 6.43
C GLN A 253 4.97 -6.45 6.00
N ASP A 254 5.38 -6.26 4.75
CA ASP A 254 5.43 -4.93 4.15
C ASP A 254 4.03 -4.32 4.07
N ARG A 255 3.96 -2.99 4.12
CA ARG A 255 2.68 -2.27 4.10
C ARG A 255 1.90 -2.54 2.83
N ASP A 256 2.57 -2.63 1.69
CA ASP A 256 1.92 -2.95 0.41
C ASP A 256 1.34 -4.36 0.43
N MET A 257 1.99 -5.31 1.13
CA MET A 257 1.40 -6.62 1.35
C MET A 257 0.19 -6.58 2.27
N ALA A 258 0.25 -5.80 3.33
CA ALA A 258 -0.89 -5.61 4.22
C ALA A 258 -2.09 -5.00 3.46
N ILE A 259 -1.86 -4.09 2.51
CA ILE A 259 -2.90 -3.57 1.63
C ILE A 259 -3.49 -4.68 0.77
N LEU A 260 -2.64 -5.41 0.05
CA LEU A 260 -3.12 -6.45 -0.85
C LEU A 260 -3.88 -7.56 -0.15
N ALA A 261 -3.49 -7.89 1.08
CA ALA A 261 -4.17 -8.88 1.90
C ALA A 261 -5.67 -8.55 2.08
N THR A 262 -6.06 -7.27 2.04
CA THR A 262 -7.46 -6.85 2.16
C THR A 262 -8.32 -7.07 0.91
N ASN A 263 -7.75 -7.66 -0.14
CA ASN A 263 -8.48 -8.02 -1.34
C ASN A 263 -9.07 -9.44 -1.24
N GLU A 264 -10.17 -9.70 -1.95
CA GLU A 264 -10.92 -10.96 -1.88
C GLU A 264 -10.10 -12.19 -2.29
N GLY A 265 -9.10 -12.01 -3.16
CA GLY A 265 -8.17 -13.08 -3.54
C GLY A 265 -7.10 -13.41 -2.49
N GLN A 266 -7.06 -12.70 -1.36
CA GLN A 266 -5.99 -12.79 -0.35
C GLN A 266 -6.52 -13.00 1.08
N LEU A 267 -7.76 -13.48 1.23
CA LEU A 267 -8.42 -13.66 2.53
C LEU A 267 -7.63 -14.53 3.50
N ALA A 268 -6.97 -15.58 2.99
CA ALA A 268 -6.12 -16.44 3.82
C ALA A 268 -4.93 -15.66 4.39
N ARG A 269 -4.27 -14.83 3.58
CA ARG A 269 -3.19 -13.94 4.03
C ARG A 269 -3.68 -12.93 5.05
N LEU A 270 -4.84 -12.32 4.85
CA LEU A 270 -5.44 -11.39 5.81
C LEU A 270 -5.72 -12.05 7.16
N ALA A 271 -6.36 -13.22 7.15
CA ALA A 271 -6.65 -13.97 8.37
C ALA A 271 -5.35 -14.30 9.13
N LEU A 272 -4.33 -14.79 8.42
CA LEU A 272 -3.03 -15.08 9.01
C LEU A 272 -2.34 -13.82 9.54
N ALA A 273 -2.41 -12.69 8.83
CA ALA A 273 -1.78 -11.43 9.25
C ALA A 273 -2.42 -10.90 10.54
N LEU A 274 -3.76 -10.90 10.61
CA LEU A 274 -4.51 -10.53 11.82
C LEU A 274 -4.24 -11.49 12.98
N ARG A 275 -4.04 -12.78 12.71
CA ARG A 275 -3.70 -13.76 13.74
C ARG A 275 -2.25 -13.62 14.22
N ALA A 276 -1.31 -13.38 13.30
CA ALA A 276 0.10 -13.14 13.59
C ALA A 276 0.30 -11.87 14.43
N SER A 277 -0.54 -10.84 14.21
CA SER A 277 -0.55 -9.63 15.04
C SER A 277 -1.11 -9.83 16.46
N GLY A 278 -1.46 -11.07 16.84
CA GLY A 278 -1.92 -11.42 18.17
C GLY A 278 -3.40 -11.17 18.43
N LEU A 279 -4.21 -10.88 17.41
CA LEU A 279 -5.65 -10.73 17.60
C LEU A 279 -6.31 -12.06 18.00
N LYS A 280 -7.29 -11.94 18.89
CA LYS A 280 -8.17 -13.05 19.26
C LYS A 280 -9.21 -13.27 18.17
N HIS A 281 -9.71 -14.51 18.05
CA HIS A 281 -10.63 -14.93 17.00
C HIS A 281 -11.80 -13.95 16.79
N ALA A 282 -12.52 -13.58 17.86
CA ALA A 282 -13.64 -12.64 17.77
C ALA A 282 -13.25 -11.27 17.17
N ALA A 283 -12.07 -10.74 17.51
CA ALA A 283 -11.60 -9.48 16.94
C ALA A 283 -11.22 -9.60 15.44
N ILE A 284 -10.78 -10.79 15.01
CA ILE A 284 -10.53 -11.11 13.61
C ILE A 284 -11.86 -11.19 12.85
N GLU A 285 -12.86 -11.87 13.40
CA GLU A 285 -14.22 -11.93 12.83
C GLU A 285 -14.82 -10.53 12.67
N GLU A 286 -14.63 -9.63 13.64
CA GLU A 286 -15.04 -8.22 13.52
C GLU A 286 -14.37 -7.52 12.33
N GLN A 287 -13.08 -7.77 12.08
CA GLN A 287 -12.38 -7.19 10.93
C GLN A 287 -12.91 -7.78 9.62
N PHE A 288 -13.17 -9.09 9.58
CA PHE A 288 -13.78 -9.74 8.41
C PHE A 288 -15.17 -9.21 8.13
N ALA A 289 -16.03 -9.05 9.14
CA ALA A 289 -17.36 -8.46 8.97
C ALA A 289 -17.30 -7.03 8.38
N ALA A 290 -16.31 -6.24 8.79
CA ALA A 290 -16.08 -4.90 8.25
C ALA A 290 -15.58 -4.93 6.80
N LEU A 291 -14.55 -5.74 6.51
CA LEU A 291 -13.85 -5.77 5.23
C LEU A 291 -14.57 -6.61 4.16
N HIS A 292 -15.05 -7.79 4.53
CA HIS A 292 -15.65 -8.83 3.69
C HIS A 292 -16.87 -9.46 4.39
N PRO A 293 -18.04 -8.78 4.38
CA PRO A 293 -19.20 -9.15 5.18
C PRO A 293 -19.76 -10.54 4.83
N ASP A 294 -19.53 -11.01 3.60
CA ASP A 294 -20.04 -12.28 3.09
C ASP A 294 -19.05 -13.44 3.27
N VAL A 295 -17.91 -13.18 3.92
CA VAL A 295 -16.85 -14.16 4.14
C VAL A 295 -16.79 -14.55 5.61
N SER A 296 -16.76 -15.85 5.89
CA SER A 296 -16.49 -16.40 7.22
C SER A 296 -15.10 -17.04 7.27
N LEU A 297 -14.52 -17.08 8.46
CA LEU A 297 -13.25 -17.77 8.67
C LEU A 297 -13.42 -19.30 8.52
N PRO A 298 -12.38 -20.02 8.08
CA PRO A 298 -12.40 -21.47 8.04
C PRO A 298 -12.66 -22.08 9.42
N GLU A 299 -13.34 -23.22 9.46
CA GLU A 299 -13.57 -23.97 10.70
C GLU A 299 -12.24 -24.34 11.36
N GLY A 300 -12.15 -24.18 12.68
CA GLY A 300 -10.95 -24.49 13.46
C GLY A 300 -9.87 -23.40 13.42
N PHE A 301 -10.09 -22.27 12.74
CA PHE A 301 -9.09 -21.18 12.66
C PHE A 301 -8.70 -20.62 14.03
N GLU A 302 -9.60 -20.65 15.01
CA GLU A 302 -9.34 -20.27 16.40
C GLU A 302 -8.21 -21.08 17.08
N GLN A 303 -7.95 -22.30 16.59
CA GLN A 303 -6.94 -23.23 17.09
C GLN A 303 -5.53 -22.89 16.60
N LEU A 304 -5.41 -22.13 15.51
CA LEU A 304 -4.11 -21.70 14.98
C LEU A 304 -3.51 -20.64 15.89
N GLY A 305 -2.31 -20.86 16.46
CA GLY A 305 -1.61 -19.87 17.30
C GLY A 305 -1.02 -18.69 16.49
N SER A 306 -0.76 -17.55 17.15
CA SER A 306 -0.13 -16.37 16.52
C SER A 306 1.23 -16.69 15.90
N ASP A 307 2.09 -17.41 16.64
CA ASP A 307 3.44 -17.74 16.20
C ASP A 307 3.41 -18.67 14.98
N ARG A 308 2.41 -19.56 14.93
CA ARG A 308 2.24 -20.45 13.78
C ARG A 308 1.73 -19.71 12.55
N ALA A 309 0.80 -18.77 12.73
CA ALA A 309 0.33 -17.90 11.66
C ALA A 309 1.49 -17.04 11.09
N ALA A 310 2.32 -16.47 11.97
CA ALA A 310 3.52 -15.73 11.57
C ALA A 310 4.51 -16.62 10.81
N ALA A 311 4.72 -17.86 11.25
CA ALA A 311 5.59 -18.81 10.55
C ALA A 311 5.06 -19.19 9.16
N LEU A 312 3.74 -19.29 8.97
CA LEU A 312 3.15 -19.51 7.64
C LEU A 312 3.38 -18.31 6.72
N LEU A 313 3.18 -17.09 7.22
CA LEU A 313 3.43 -15.86 6.45
C LEU A 313 4.90 -15.70 6.08
N ALA A 314 5.82 -16.05 6.98
CA ALA A 314 7.26 -15.95 6.71
C ALA A 314 7.75 -16.90 5.60
N LEU A 315 6.99 -17.96 5.29
CA LEU A 315 7.27 -18.90 4.20
C LEU A 315 6.60 -18.52 2.87
N SER A 316 5.81 -17.45 2.88
CA SER A 316 5.01 -16.99 1.75
C SER A 316 5.74 -15.95 0.91
N SER A 317 5.33 -15.79 -0.35
CA SER A 317 5.91 -14.81 -1.25
C SER A 317 5.70 -13.38 -0.76
N VAL A 318 6.67 -12.51 -1.07
CA VAL A 318 6.58 -11.05 -0.90
C VAL A 318 5.92 -10.44 -2.13
N TYR A 319 5.40 -9.22 -1.99
CA TYR A 319 4.84 -8.47 -3.12
C TYR A 319 5.92 -8.16 -4.17
N PRO A 320 5.62 -8.17 -5.48
CA PRO A 320 6.64 -8.07 -6.51
C PRO A 320 7.39 -6.74 -6.46
N GLY A 321 8.72 -6.78 -6.40
CA GLY A 321 9.55 -5.57 -6.39
C GLY A 321 9.97 -5.08 -5.00
N VAL A 322 9.72 -5.88 -3.96
CA VAL A 322 10.46 -5.85 -2.68
C VAL A 322 11.61 -6.86 -2.72
#